data_AF-A0A268JXG0-F1
#
_entry.id   AF-A0A268JXG0-F1
#
_cell.length_a   1.000
_cell.length_b   1.000
_cell.length_c   1.000
_cell.angle_alpha   90.00
_cell.angle_beta   90.00
_cell.angle_gamma   90.00
#
_symmetry.space_group_name_H-M   'P 1'
#
loop_
_entity.id
_entity.type
_entity.pdbx_description
1 polymer ?
#
loop_
_entity_poly.entity_id
_entity_poly.type
_entity_poly.pdbx_seq_one_letter_code
_entity_poly.pdbx_strand_id
1 'polypeptide(L)'
;MKIIVRAGIALVIVEENLYTRDLFLAYKIFAKHYPEKELEMKKALLYAIEPITNVEELLYFLNEFGEWIIKESDKWLQIHNPSNANNVI
;
A
#
# COMPACT_ATOMS: atom_id res chain seq x y z
N MET A 1 -0.46 9.77 5.42
CA MET A 1 -0.65 8.50 4.68
C MET A 1 0.27 8.27 3.47
N LYS A 2 1.29 9.12 3.19
CA LYS A 2 2.20 8.94 2.05
C LYS A 2 2.87 7.55 2.03
N ILE A 3 3.24 7.02 3.21
CA ILE A 3 3.87 5.70 3.35
C ILE A 3 2.96 4.58 2.82
N ILE A 4 1.66 4.60 3.14
CA ILE A 4 0.70 3.58 2.66
C ILE A 4 0.62 3.59 1.13
N VAL A 5 0.52 4.77 0.51
CA VAL A 5 0.50 4.89 -0.96
C VAL A 5 1.80 4.37 -1.58
N ARG A 6 2.94 4.62 -0.94
CA ARG A 6 4.25 4.13 -1.39
C ARG A 6 4.42 2.62 -1.21
N ALA A 7 3.93 2.06 -0.11
CA ALA A 7 3.90 0.63 0.11
C ALA A 7 3.06 -0.05 -0.97
N GLY A 8 1.91 0.53 -1.33
CA GLY A 8 1.06 0.03 -2.41
C GLY A 8 1.78 -0.11 -3.75
N ILE A 9 2.41 0.94 -4.27
CA ILE A 9 3.18 0.82 -5.52
C ILE A 9 4.38 -0.12 -5.38
N ALA A 10 4.99 -0.21 -4.19
CA ALA A 10 6.11 -1.14 -3.97
C ALA A 10 5.70 -2.60 -4.19
N LEU A 11 4.45 -2.98 -3.93
CA LEU A 11 3.94 -4.34 -4.18
C LEU A 11 3.98 -4.73 -5.68
N VAL A 12 3.94 -3.77 -6.59
CA VAL A 12 3.89 -3.99 -8.06
C VAL A 12 5.09 -3.40 -8.79
N ILE A 13 6.10 -2.93 -8.05
CA ILE A 13 7.23 -2.18 -8.61
C ILE A 13 8.08 -3.05 -9.56
N VAL A 14 8.18 -4.35 -9.29
CA VAL A 14 8.92 -5.29 -10.12
C VAL A 14 8.19 -5.55 -11.43
N GLU A 15 6.87 -5.72 -11.38
CA GLU A 15 6.02 -5.99 -12.54
C GLU A 15 5.93 -4.77 -13.47
N GLU A 16 5.84 -3.57 -12.90
CA GLU A 16 5.78 -2.32 -13.66
C GLU A 16 7.17 -1.77 -14.04
N ASN A 17 8.24 -2.29 -13.42
CA ASN A 17 9.63 -1.81 -13.56
C ASN A 17 9.75 -0.27 -13.47
N LEU A 18 8.96 0.33 -12.57
CA LEU A 18 8.79 1.78 -12.50
C LEU A 18 8.66 2.24 -11.06
N TYR A 19 9.53 3.16 -10.67
CA TYR A 19 9.37 3.96 -9.46
C TYR A 19 8.87 5.36 -9.82
N THR A 20 7.88 5.87 -9.09
CA THR A 20 7.45 7.28 -9.22
C THR A 20 7.37 7.97 -7.87
N ARG A 21 7.67 9.27 -7.86
CA ARG A 21 7.45 10.14 -6.70
C ARG A 21 6.06 10.75 -6.63
N ASP A 22 5.33 10.72 -7.73
CA ASP A 22 3.97 11.21 -7.84
C ASP A 22 3.01 10.22 -7.15
N LEU A 23 2.30 10.69 -6.13
CA LEU A 23 1.38 9.86 -5.35
C LEU A 23 0.10 9.51 -6.12
N PHE A 24 -0.36 10.39 -7.03
CA PHE A 24 -1.51 10.09 -7.86
C PHE A 24 -1.16 9.01 -8.88
N LEU A 25 0.00 9.12 -9.53
CA LEU A 25 0.46 8.07 -10.44
C LEU A 25 0.69 6.74 -9.69
N ALA A 26 1.28 6.79 -8.49
CA ALA A 26 1.45 5.60 -7.65
C ALA A 26 0.12 4.90 -7.33
N TYR A 27 -0.91 5.67 -6.96
CA TYR A 27 -2.26 5.17 -6.77
C TYR A 27 -2.84 4.54 -8.05
N LYS A 28 -2.72 5.21 -9.20
CA LYS A 28 -3.26 4.70 -10.47
C LYS A 28 -2.60 3.38 -10.89
N ILE A 29 -1.29 3.26 -10.70
CA ILE A 29 -0.56 2.02 -10.95
C ILE A 29 -1.04 0.92 -10.00
N PHE A 30 -1.13 1.20 -8.70
CA PHE A 30 -1.66 0.23 -7.74
C PHE A 30 -3.08 -0.25 -8.10
N ALA A 31 -3.99 0.68 -8.41
CA ALA A 31 -5.39 0.36 -8.73
C ALA A 31 -5.57 -0.46 -10.01
N LYS A 32 -4.60 -0.42 -10.93
CA LYS A 32 -4.58 -1.27 -12.12
C LYS A 32 -4.38 -2.74 -11.75
N HIS A 33 -3.61 -3.03 -10.70
CA HIS A 33 -3.27 -4.38 -10.24
C HIS A 33 -4.18 -4.90 -9.14
N TYR A 34 -4.66 -4.01 -8.26
CA TYR A 34 -5.57 -4.32 -7.15
C TYR A 34 -6.86 -3.49 -7.24
N PRO A 35 -7.70 -3.70 -8.28
CA PRO A 35 -8.93 -2.92 -8.48
C PRO A 35 -9.90 -3.04 -7.30
N GLU A 36 -9.92 -4.18 -6.62
CA GLU A 36 -10.73 -4.42 -5.43
C GLU A 36 -10.31 -3.60 -4.21
N LYS A 37 -9.08 -3.04 -4.22
CA LYS A 37 -8.53 -2.15 -3.18
C LYS A 37 -8.37 -0.70 -3.62
N GLU A 38 -8.95 -0.34 -4.77
CA GLU A 38 -8.85 1.01 -5.31
C GLU A 38 -9.42 2.06 -4.34
N LEU A 39 -10.55 1.75 -3.69
CA LEU A 39 -11.24 2.70 -2.82
C LEU A 39 -10.39 3.04 -1.58
N GLU A 40 -9.83 2.02 -0.94
CA GLU A 40 -8.95 2.18 0.23
C GLU A 40 -7.66 2.92 -0.16
N MET A 41 -7.06 2.59 -1.30
CA MET A 41 -5.86 3.30 -1.78
C MET A 41 -6.17 4.77 -2.12
N LYS A 42 -7.31 5.05 -2.76
CA LYS A 42 -7.76 6.41 -3.02
C LYS A 42 -7.97 7.17 -1.71
N LYS A 43 -8.52 6.53 -0.68
CA LYS A 43 -8.66 7.11 0.66
C LYS A 43 -7.29 7.42 1.28
N ALA A 44 -6.31 6.53 1.18
CA ALA A 44 -4.93 6.79 1.61
C ALA A 44 -4.29 7.98 0.86
N LEU A 45 -4.54 8.11 -0.45
CA LEU A 45 -4.08 9.24 -1.24
C LEU A 45 -4.71 10.56 -0.76
N LEU A 46 -6.03 10.58 -0.55
CA LEU A 46 -6.73 11.75 -0.02
C LEU A 46 -6.15 12.15 1.34
N TYR A 47 -5.97 11.21 2.27
CA TYR A 47 -5.33 11.45 3.57
C TYR A 47 -3.85 11.84 3.51
N ALA A 48 -3.19 11.65 2.37
CA ALA A 48 -1.83 12.12 2.15
C ALA A 48 -1.79 13.58 1.69
N ILE A 49 -2.86 14.05 1.06
CA ILE A 49 -3.05 15.43 0.59
C ILE A 49 -3.68 16.28 1.70
N GLU A 50 -4.77 15.79 2.27
CA GLU A 50 -5.55 16.40 3.35
C GLU A 50 -5.60 15.43 4.54
N PRO A 51 -4.74 15.61 5.55
CA PRO A 51 -4.69 14.71 6.70
C PRO A 51 -6.03 14.65 7.44
N ILE A 52 -6.48 13.44 7.74
CA ILE A 52 -7.66 13.21 8.58
C ILE A 52 -7.41 13.67 10.02
N THR A 53 -8.42 14.29 10.62
CA THR A 53 -8.43 14.74 12.02
C THR A 53 -9.13 13.78 12.97
N ASN A 54 -10.06 12.95 12.47
CA ASN A 54 -10.74 11.93 13.26
C ASN A 54 -9.83 10.71 13.50
N VAL A 55 -9.42 10.51 14.75
CA VAL A 55 -8.50 9.44 15.15
C VAL A 55 -9.14 8.05 15.07
N GLU A 56 -10.42 7.91 15.43
CA GLU A 56 -11.10 6.61 15.42
C GLU A 56 -11.25 6.08 13.99
N GLU A 57 -11.64 6.96 13.06
CA GLU A 57 -11.74 6.61 11.64
C GLU A 57 -10.34 6.27 11.06
N LEU A 58 -9.31 7.00 11.46
CA LEU A 58 -7.94 6.71 11.05
C LEU A 58 -7.48 5.34 11.54
N LEU A 59 -7.72 5.01 12.81
CA LEU A 59 -7.36 3.72 13.39
C LEU A 59 -8.12 2.57 12.71
N TYR A 60 -9.42 2.74 12.49
CA TYR A 60 -10.22 1.75 11.75
C TYR A 60 -9.66 1.52 10.35
N PHE A 61 -9.36 2.59 9.62
CA PHE A 61 -8.76 2.50 8.29
C PHE A 61 -7.41 1.78 8.30
N LEU A 62 -6.53 2.10 9.26
CA LEU A 62 -5.21 1.49 9.37
C LEU A 62 -5.29 0.01 9.78
N ASN A 63 -6.21 -0.36 10.66
CA ASN A 63 -6.38 -1.76 11.05
C ASN A 63 -6.88 -2.60 9.87
N GLU A 64 -7.86 -2.12 9.10
CA GLU A 64 -8.38 -2.88 7.96
C GLU A 64 -7.40 -2.88 6.77
N PHE A 65 -7.06 -1.69 6.26
CA PHE A 65 -6.26 -1.59 5.04
C PHE A 65 -4.78 -1.80 5.30
N GLY A 66 -4.27 -1.40 6.46
CA GLY A 66 -2.89 -1.65 6.85
C GLY A 66 -2.60 -3.13 7.04
N GLU A 67 -3.50 -3.89 7.70
CA GLU A 67 -3.34 -5.35 7.78
C GLU A 67 -3.33 -6.02 6.41
N TRP A 68 -4.16 -5.54 5.48
CA TRP A 68 -4.14 -6.05 4.11
C TRP A 68 -2.79 -5.77 3.42
N ILE A 69 -2.26 -4.55 3.55
CA ILE A 69 -0.94 -4.19 3.00
C ILE A 69 0.17 -5.07 3.59
N ILE A 70 0.14 -5.35 4.90
CA ILE A 70 1.12 -6.23 5.56
C ILE A 70 1.07 -7.63 4.94
N LYS A 71 -0.12 -8.24 4.87
CA LYS A 71 -0.29 -9.58 4.29
C LYS A 71 0.20 -9.65 2.84
N GLU A 72 -0.05 -8.63 2.03
CA GLU A 72 0.41 -8.61 0.65
C GLU A 72 1.93 -8.37 0.55
N SER A 73 2.49 -7.59 1.48
CA SER A 73 3.95 -7.41 1.59
C SER A 73 4.65 -8.71 1.98
N ASP A 74 4.06 -9.51 2.86
CA ASP A 74 4.61 -10.81 3.24
C ASP A 74 4.61 -11.79 2.08
N LYS A 75 3.53 -11.84 1.28
CA LYS A 75 3.49 -12.61 0.03
C LYS A 75 4.56 -12.16 -0.95
N TRP A 76 4.71 -10.84 -1.12
CA TRP A 76 5.74 -10.28 -1.98
C TRP A 76 7.14 -10.70 -1.53
N LEU A 77 7.42 -10.67 -0.22
CA LEU A 77 8.69 -11.12 0.35
C LEU A 77 8.94 -12.62 0.15
N GLN A 78 7.92 -13.46 0.25
CA GLN A 78 8.05 -14.90 -0.04
C GLN A 78 8.49 -15.17 -1.49
N ILE A 79 8.02 -14.34 -2.43
CA ILE A 79 8.35 -14.48 -3.86
C ILE A 79 9.73 -13.89 -4.16
N HIS A 80 10.04 -12.70 -3.63
CA HIS A 80 11.20 -11.92 -4.05
C HIS A 80 12.38 -11.96 -3.06
N ASN A 81 12.19 -12.43 -1.83
CA ASN A 81 13.22 -12.59 -0.81
C ASN A 81 12.99 -13.85 0.07
N PRO A 82 12.94 -15.05 -0.52
CA PRO A 82 12.54 -16.27 0.17
C PRO A 82 13.46 -16.64 1.35
N SER A 83 14.74 -16.26 1.30
CA SER A 83 15.74 -16.57 2.32
C SER A 83 15.49 -15.86 3.66
N ASN A 84 14.79 -14.71 3.64
CA ASN A 84 14.48 -13.92 4.84
C ASN A 84 13.02 -14.05 5.30
N ALA A 85 12.19 -14.82 4.61
CA ALA A 85 10.76 -14.96 4.93
C ALA A 85 10.51 -15.66 6.29
N ASN A 86 11.52 -16.33 6.85
CA ASN A 86 11.44 -17.04 8.13
C ASN A 86 11.71 -16.15 9.38
N ASN A 87 11.99 -14.85 9.20
CA ASN A 87 12.35 -13.93 10.29
C ASN A 87 11.29 -12.83 10.56
N VAL A 88 10.07 -12.97 10.04
CA VAL A 88 8.99 -12.03 10.33
C VAL A 88 8.33 -12.46 11.64
N ILE A 89 8.55 -11.64 12.68
CA ILE A 89 8.09 -11.80 14.07
C ILE A 89 6.60 -11.43 14.18
#